data_AF-A0A519KS31-F1
#
_entry.id   AF-A0A519KS31-F1
#
_cell.length_a   1.000
_cell.length_b   1.000
_cell.length_c   1.000
_cell.angle_alpha   90.00
_cell.angle_beta   90.00
_cell.angle_gamma   90.00
#
_symmetry.space_group_name_H-M   'P 1'
#
loop_
_entity.id
_entity.type
_entity.pdbx_description
1 polymer ?
#
loop_
_entity_poly.entity_id
_entity_poly.type
_entity_poly.pdbx_seq_one_letter_code
_entity_poly.pdbx_strand_id
1 'polypeptide(L)'
;MTLMFAAAAAALLLAGTATAQDAGGPPPPPPPTPGTTITQTDWRTVAPENLLVIDTTKGRVLIELTPQIAPLHVERVRLLARNGFFDGLLWHRVIDWFMAQTG
;
A
#
# COMPACT_ATOMS: atom_id res chain seq x y z
N MET A 1 -7.11 -46.07 54.61
CA MET A 1 -7.60 -44.85 55.27
C MET A 1 -8.69 -44.28 54.36
N THR A 2 -9.87 -44.88 54.50
CA THR A 2 -11.15 -44.20 54.88
C THR A 2 -11.82 -43.58 53.64
N LEU A 3 -12.77 -44.28 53.00
CA LEU A 3 -14.22 -44.28 53.32
C LEU A 3 -14.80 -42.87 53.03
N MET A 4 -15.82 -42.65 52.20
CA MET A 4 -17.16 -43.21 52.34
C MET A 4 -18.16 -42.56 51.37
N PHE A 5 -19.19 -43.35 50.99
CA PHE A 5 -20.62 -43.00 50.83
C PHE A 5 -21.06 -42.01 49.73
N ALA A 6 -22.24 -42.10 49.11
CA ALA A 6 -23.33 -43.08 49.09
C ALA A 6 -24.34 -42.67 48.01
N ALA A 7 -25.09 -43.66 47.51
CA ALA A 7 -26.50 -43.64 47.12
C ALA A 7 -27.08 -42.44 46.33
N ALA A 8 -27.71 -42.72 45.19
CA ALA A 8 -29.17 -42.88 45.13
C ALA A 8 -29.64 -43.14 43.69
N ALA A 9 -30.74 -43.86 43.60
CA ALA A 9 -31.31 -44.47 42.43
C ALA A 9 -32.19 -43.52 41.60
N ALA A 10 -32.55 -44.04 40.41
CA ALA A 10 -33.77 -43.78 39.65
C ALA A 10 -33.87 -42.46 38.86
N ALA A 11 -33.78 -42.59 37.54
CA ALA A 11 -34.89 -42.24 36.64
C ALA A 11 -34.55 -42.74 35.24
N LEU A 12 -35.27 -43.77 34.80
CA LEU A 12 -35.27 -44.26 33.44
C LEU A 12 -35.92 -43.18 32.55
N LEU A 13 -35.08 -42.30 32.01
CA LEU A 13 -35.48 -41.18 31.16
C LEU A 13 -35.94 -41.72 29.80
N LEU A 14 -37.17 -41.33 29.43
CA LEU A 14 -37.73 -41.50 28.11
C LEU A 14 -36.73 -40.97 27.06
N ALA A 15 -36.37 -41.81 26.09
CA ALA A 15 -35.65 -41.39 24.91
C ALA A 15 -36.55 -40.47 24.07
N GLY A 16 -36.53 -39.18 24.38
CA GLY A 16 -36.99 -38.15 23.46
C GLY A 16 -36.07 -38.15 22.24
N THR A 17 -36.63 -38.38 21.06
CA THR A 17 -35.92 -38.20 19.79
C THR A 17 -35.45 -36.75 19.70
N ALA A 18 -34.15 -36.53 19.90
CA ALA A 18 -33.52 -35.24 19.68
C ALA A 18 -33.67 -34.90 18.20
N THR A 19 -34.54 -33.94 17.86
CA THR A 19 -34.51 -33.31 16.55
C THR A 19 -33.24 -32.46 16.51
N ALA A 20 -32.33 -32.77 15.59
CA ALA A 20 -31.20 -31.90 15.31
C ALA A 20 -31.75 -30.50 14.96
N GLN A 21 -31.42 -29.48 15.76
CA GLN A 21 -31.59 -28.10 15.32
C GLN A 21 -30.59 -27.90 14.19
N ASP A 22 -31.11 -27.66 12.98
CA ASP A 22 -30.34 -27.04 11.91
C ASP A 22 -29.96 -25.64 12.41
N ALA A 23 -28.84 -25.56 13.10
CA ALA A 23 -28.18 -24.30 13.39
C ALA A 23 -27.65 -23.82 12.04
N GLY A 24 -28.51 -23.13 11.29
CA GLY A 24 -28.19 -22.54 10.01
C GLY A 24 -26.77 -22.00 10.05
N GLY A 25 -25.94 -22.48 9.11
CA GLY A 25 -24.50 -22.24 9.13
C GLY A 25 -24.14 -20.76 9.26
N PRO A 26 -22.88 -20.45 9.61
CA PRO A 26 -22.45 -19.07 9.77
C PRO A 26 -22.92 -18.22 8.59
N PRO A 27 -23.48 -17.02 8.84
CA PRO A 27 -24.02 -16.18 7.79
C PRO A 27 -22.95 -16.00 6.70
N PRO A 28 -23.35 -15.96 5.42
CA PRO A 28 -22.40 -15.73 4.35
C PRO A 28 -21.57 -14.48 4.67
N PRO A 29 -20.26 -14.48 4.34
CA PRO A 29 -19.44 -13.31 4.59
C PRO A 29 -20.14 -12.08 3.97
N PRO A 30 -20.10 -10.93 4.66
CA PRO A 30 -20.67 -9.72 4.10
C PRO A 30 -20.09 -9.49 2.69
N PRO A 31 -20.87 -8.96 1.74
CA PRO A 31 -20.35 -8.62 0.43
C PRO A 31 -19.07 -7.78 0.60
N PRO A 32 -18.04 -7.98 -0.24
CA PRO A 32 -16.82 -7.20 -0.15
C PRO A 32 -17.20 -5.72 -0.14
N THR A 33 -16.75 -4.99 0.87
CA THR A 33 -16.93 -3.54 0.97
C THR A 33 -16.58 -2.93 -0.39
N PRO A 34 -17.45 -2.09 -0.99
CA PRO A 34 -17.13 -1.44 -2.25
C PRO A 34 -15.75 -0.81 -2.13
N GLY A 35 -14.79 -1.29 -2.94
CA GLY A 35 -13.47 -0.69 -3.00
C GLY A 35 -13.62 0.79 -3.35
N THR A 36 -12.79 1.64 -2.74
CA THR A 36 -12.75 3.07 -3.06
C THR A 36 -12.64 3.24 -4.57
N THR A 37 -13.71 3.74 -5.21
CA THR A 37 -13.68 4.04 -6.64
C THR A 37 -12.84 5.29 -6.82
N ILE A 38 -11.63 5.12 -7.33
CA ILE A 38 -10.76 6.25 -7.69
C ILE A 38 -11.23 6.76 -9.06
N THR A 39 -11.56 8.04 -9.09
CA THR A 39 -12.03 8.79 -10.27
C THR A 39 -10.93 9.72 -10.76
N GLN A 40 -11.06 10.25 -11.98
CA GLN A 40 -10.05 11.15 -12.53
C GLN A 40 -9.90 12.45 -11.72
N THR A 41 -10.95 12.88 -11.02
CA THR A 41 -10.93 14.05 -10.13
C THR A 41 -10.08 13.87 -8.88
N ASP A 42 -9.72 12.64 -8.51
CA ASP A 42 -8.87 12.35 -7.36
C ASP A 42 -7.38 12.56 -7.66
N TRP A 43 -7.03 12.71 -8.94
CA TRP A 43 -5.67 12.93 -9.40
C TRP A 43 -5.47 14.39 -9.77
N ARG A 44 -4.27 14.92 -9.50
CA ARG A 44 -3.84 16.19 -10.09
C ARG A 44 -2.94 15.95 -11.28
N THR A 45 -3.06 16.81 -12.28
CA THR A 45 -2.11 16.86 -13.39
C THR A 45 -0.87 17.64 -12.98
N VAL A 46 0.30 17.10 -13.30
CA VAL A 46 1.58 17.81 -13.12
C VAL A 46 1.74 18.83 -14.24
N ALA A 47 2.07 20.07 -13.89
CA ALA A 47 2.34 21.10 -14.88
C ALA A 47 3.59 20.73 -15.71
N PRO A 48 3.54 20.76 -17.06
CA PRO A 48 4.65 20.28 -17.89
C PRO A 48 6.00 20.96 -17.61
N GLU A 49 6.00 22.25 -17.27
CA GLU A 49 7.19 23.02 -16.92
C GLU A 49 7.84 22.61 -15.59
N ASN A 50 7.12 21.83 -14.78
CA ASN A 50 7.61 21.22 -13.54
C ASN A 50 8.00 19.76 -13.73
N LEU A 51 7.80 19.16 -14.90
CA LEU A 51 8.17 17.78 -15.16
C LEU A 51 9.55 17.72 -15.80
N LEU A 52 10.55 17.29 -15.03
CA LEU A 52 11.88 16.96 -15.54
C LEU A 52 11.91 15.50 -16.00
N VAL A 53 12.33 15.29 -17.24
CA VAL A 53 12.51 13.96 -17.83
C VAL A 53 13.99 13.69 -17.97
N ILE A 54 14.48 12.62 -17.33
CA ILE A 54 15.89 12.22 -17.40
C ILE A 54 15.96 10.85 -18.07
N ASP A 55 16.50 10.81 -19.28
CA ASP A 55 16.80 9.57 -19.99
C ASP A 55 18.19 9.07 -19.58
N THR A 56 18.25 7.84 -19.08
CA THR A 56 19.50 7.20 -18.68
C THR A 56 19.69 5.89 -19.43
N THR A 57 20.91 5.35 -19.42
CA THR A 57 21.20 4.00 -19.94
C THR A 57 20.51 2.87 -19.14
N LYS A 58 19.86 3.20 -18.02
CA LYS A 58 19.11 2.27 -17.16
C LYS A 58 17.60 2.49 -17.21
N GLY A 59 17.12 3.39 -18.07
CA GLY A 59 15.70 3.73 -18.21
C GLY A 59 15.41 5.21 -17.93
N ARG A 60 14.13 5.57 -18.08
CA ARG A 60 13.63 6.93 -17.93
C ARG A 60 13.20 7.21 -16.48
N VAL A 61 13.62 8.35 -15.96
CA VAL A 61 13.19 8.89 -14.67
C VAL A 61 12.36 10.14 -14.90
N LEU A 62 11.21 10.22 -14.22
CA LEU A 62 10.33 11.39 -14.23
C LEU A 62 10.37 12.04 -12.85
N ILE A 63 10.71 13.31 -12.79
CA ILE A 63 10.83 14.08 -11.54
C ILE A 63 9.90 15.28 -11.63
N GLU A 64 9.01 15.42 -10.66
CA GLU A 64 8.26 16.65 -10.48
C GLU A 64 9.04 17.64 -9.61
N LEU A 65 9.21 18.85 -10.14
CA LEU A 65 9.86 19.96 -9.48
C LEU A 65 8.86 20.74 -8.62
N THR A 66 9.30 21.16 -7.43
CA THR A 66 8.45 21.78 -6.41
C THR A 66 8.85 23.25 -6.19
N PRO A 67 8.45 24.20 -7.05
CA PRO A 67 8.86 25.60 -6.97
C PRO A 67 8.42 26.30 -5.68
N GLN A 68 7.35 25.84 -5.05
CA GLN A 68 6.84 26.36 -3.78
C GLN A 68 7.77 26.08 -2.58
N ILE A 69 8.63 25.06 -2.68
CA ILE A 69 9.59 24.71 -1.62
C ILE A 69 10.98 25.27 -1.92
N ALA A 70 11.43 25.18 -3.18
CA ALA A 70 12.80 25.55 -3.56
C ALA A 70 12.84 26.34 -4.88
N PRO A 71 12.30 27.58 -4.92
CA PRO A 71 12.07 28.32 -6.16
C PRO A 71 13.34 28.55 -6.98
N LEU A 72 14.43 29.00 -6.32
CA LEU A 72 15.71 29.28 -6.97
C LEU A 72 16.39 28.01 -7.52
N HIS A 73 16.23 26.88 -6.84
CA HIS A 73 16.80 25.61 -7.30
C HIS A 73 16.07 25.10 -8.53
N VAL A 74 14.72 25.17 -8.50
CA VAL A 74 13.89 24.78 -9.64
C VAL A 74 14.22 25.66 -10.85
N GLU A 75 14.35 26.98 -10.68
CA GLU A 75 14.77 27.88 -11.75
C GLU A 75 16.12 27.47 -12.35
N ARG A 76 17.13 27.21 -11.49
CA ARG A 76 18.47 26.83 -11.94
C ARG A 76 18.48 25.49 -12.68
N VAL A 77 17.77 24.48 -12.16
CA VAL A 77 17.67 23.15 -12.80
C VAL A 77 17.02 23.26 -14.17
N ARG A 78 15.92 24.02 -14.30
CA ARG A 78 15.27 24.24 -15.60
C ARG A 78 16.22 24.91 -16.59
N LEU A 79 16.94 25.94 -16.17
CA LEU A 79 17.89 26.64 -17.03
C LEU A 79 18.99 25.69 -17.56
N LEU A 80 19.61 24.91 -16.66
CA LEU A 80 20.66 23.97 -17.02
C LEU A 80 20.15 22.85 -17.93
N ALA A 81 18.99 22.28 -17.61
CA ALA A 81 18.39 21.22 -18.42
C ALA A 81 18.02 21.71 -19.83
N ARG A 82 17.43 22.91 -19.96
CA ARG A 82 17.09 23.51 -21.27
C ARG A 82 18.33 23.80 -22.13
N ASN A 83 19.46 24.07 -21.49
CA ASN A 83 20.73 24.31 -22.16
C ASN A 83 21.50 23.01 -22.48
N GLY A 84 20.93 21.83 -22.20
CA GLY A 84 21.58 20.53 -22.44
C GLY A 84 22.77 20.23 -21.52
N PHE A 85 22.90 20.95 -20.40
CA PHE A 85 24.07 20.82 -19.51
C PHE A 85 24.28 19.40 -18.98
N PHE A 86 23.18 18.68 -18.72
CA PHE A 86 23.23 17.33 -18.13
C PHE A 86 23.41 16.21 -19.17
N ASP A 87 23.41 16.55 -20.46
CA ASP A 87 23.46 15.56 -21.54
C ASP A 87 24.82 14.87 -21.57
N GLY A 88 24.81 13.54 -21.56
CA GLY A 88 26.03 12.71 -21.58
C GLY A 88 26.81 12.68 -20.26
N LEU A 89 26.32 13.31 -19.19
CA LEU A 89 26.98 13.25 -17.87
C LEU A 89 26.82 11.88 -17.21
N LEU A 90 27.83 11.49 -16.46
CA LEU A 90 27.86 10.24 -15.70
C LEU A 90 27.32 10.45 -14.28
N TRP A 91 26.64 9.43 -13.77
CA TRP A 91 26.37 9.27 -12.35
C TRP A 91 27.66 8.83 -11.64
N HIS A 92 28.53 9.79 -11.34
CA HIS A 92 29.89 9.54 -10.88
C HIS A 92 29.98 9.05 -9.43
N ARG A 93 28.89 9.16 -8.65
CA ARG A 93 28.85 8.68 -7.26
C ARG A 93 27.52 8.00 -6.96
N VAL A 94 27.57 6.69 -6.73
CA VAL A 94 26.40 5.87 -6.37
C VAL A 94 26.75 5.08 -5.12
N ILE A 95 25.94 5.22 -4.08
CA ILE A 95 26.09 4.50 -2.82
C ILE A 95 24.80 3.71 -2.60
N ASP A 96 24.96 2.39 -2.49
CA ASP A 96 23.84 1.48 -2.28
C ASP A 96 23.05 1.84 -1.02
N TRP A 97 21.72 1.71 -1.08
CA TRP A 97 20.78 2.10 -0.01
C TRP A 97 20.89 3.56 0.46
N PHE A 98 21.47 4.45 -0.34
CA PHE A 98 21.55 5.86 0.00
C PHE A 98 21.13 6.77 -1.16
N MET A 99 21.99 6.95 -2.17
CA MET A 99 21.71 7.87 -3.27
C MET A 99 22.59 7.61 -4.49
N ALA A 100 22.13 8.16 -5.62
CA ALA A 100 22.93 8.36 -6.81
C ALA A 100 23.08 9.87 -7.03
N GLN A 101 24.28 10.32 -7.38
CA GLN A 101 24.63 11.72 -7.59
C GLN A 101 25.20 11.91 -9.01
N THR A 102 24.73 12.97 -9.67
CA THR A 102 25.11 13.40 -11.01
C THR A 102 25.10 14.94 -11.08
N GLY A 103 25.44 15.49 -12.24
CA GLY A 103 25.59 16.92 -12.49
C GLY A 103 27.01 17.41 -12.28
#